data_AF-A0A2U9IKY7-F1
#
_entry.id   AF-A0A2U9IKY7-F1
#
_cell.length_a   1.000
_cell.length_b   1.000
_cell.length_c   1.000
_cell.angle_alpha   90.00
_cell.angle_beta   90.00
_cell.angle_gamma   90.00
#
_symmetry.space_group_name_H-M   'P 1'
#
loop_
_entity.id
_entity.type
_entity.pdbx_description
1 polymer ?
#
loop_
_entity_poly.entity_id
_entity_poly.type
_entity_poly.pdbx_seq_one_letter_code
_entity_poly.pdbx_strand_id
1 'polypeptide(L)'
;MTEDEIVSQLKKLGATVGDWKEVSERPGKPPFAKELEYKLGDIMWGKVHLRLDGDLYVHIISKIPFNWKDRVKDLKIKGSIEDSAGGLLWIKTTKEDLYSDLSFIKDYLQKIKK
;
A
#
# COMPACT_ATOMS: atom_id res chain seq x y z
N MET A 1 1.55 19.67 -1.93
CA MET A 1 0.68 18.89 -1.02
C MET A 1 0.48 17.51 -1.64
N THR A 2 1.00 16.46 -1.00
CA THR A 2 0.91 15.05 -1.46
C THR A 2 0.75 14.13 -0.26
N GLU A 3 1.57 14.33 0.77
CA GLU A 3 1.62 13.51 1.99
C GLU A 3 0.32 13.57 2.79
N ASP A 4 -0.21 14.77 3.05
CA ASP A 4 -1.47 14.96 3.80
C ASP A 4 -2.68 14.35 3.10
N GLU A 5 -2.68 14.38 1.76
CA GLU A 5 -3.73 13.79 0.95
C GLU A 5 -3.73 12.26 1.05
N ILE A 6 -2.54 11.65 0.93
CA ILE A 6 -2.34 10.21 1.14
C ILE A 6 -2.82 9.82 2.55
N VAL A 7 -2.42 10.56 3.59
CA VAL A 7 -2.83 10.31 4.97
C VAL A 7 -4.36 10.44 5.14
N SER A 8 -4.96 11.46 4.54
CA SER A 8 -6.41 11.67 4.57
C SER A 8 -7.18 10.51 3.95
N GLN A 9 -6.72 10.02 2.79
CA GLN A 9 -7.33 8.87 2.11
C GLN A 9 -7.19 7.58 2.93
N LEU A 10 -6.01 7.32 3.51
CA LEU A 10 -5.80 6.16 4.39
C LEU A 10 -6.70 6.21 5.63
N LYS A 11 -6.80 7.38 6.28
CA LYS A 11 -7.71 7.58 7.43
C LYS A 11 -9.17 7.39 7.03
N LYS A 12 -9.59 7.86 5.85
CA LYS A 12 -10.93 7.65 5.31
C LYS A 12 -11.27 6.16 5.10
N LEU A 13 -10.26 5.31 4.84
CA LEU A 13 -10.42 3.85 4.78
C LEU A 13 -10.48 3.17 6.16
N GLY A 14 -10.28 3.94 7.23
CA GLY A 14 -10.21 3.45 8.62
C GLY A 14 -8.82 2.98 9.02
N ALA A 15 -7.75 3.44 8.37
CA ALA A 15 -6.39 3.06 8.71
C ALA A 15 -5.88 3.84 9.94
N THR A 16 -5.12 3.15 10.79
CA THR A 16 -4.15 3.82 11.67
C THR A 16 -2.88 4.06 10.88
N VAL A 17 -2.33 5.27 10.94
CA VAL A 17 -1.21 5.72 10.12
C VAL A 17 -0.10 6.22 11.03
N GLY A 18 1.14 5.81 10.77
CA GLY A 18 2.33 6.31 11.46
C GLY A 18 2.87 7.60 10.83
N ASP A 19 4.04 8.03 11.28
CA ASP A 19 4.71 9.23 10.77
C ASP A 19 5.46 8.95 9.46
N TRP A 20 5.58 9.98 8.62
CA TRP A 20 6.46 9.94 7.46
C TRP A 20 7.92 9.95 7.92
N LYS A 21 8.73 9.09 7.31
CA LYS A 21 10.19 9.05 7.49
C LYS A 21 10.89 9.03 6.15
N GLU A 22 12.05 9.66 6.08
CA GLU A 22 12.91 9.60 4.91
C GLU A 22 13.57 8.21 4.81
N VAL A 23 13.67 7.70 3.59
CA VAL A 23 14.30 6.41 3.31
C VAL A 23 15.34 6.55 2.21
N SER A 24 16.52 5.99 2.49
CA SER A 24 17.67 5.92 1.59
C SER A 24 17.85 4.49 1.07
N GLU A 25 18.36 4.32 -0.15
CA GLU A 25 18.53 2.99 -0.76
C GLU A 25 19.53 2.13 0.02
N ARG A 26 20.50 2.80 0.64
CA ARG A 26 21.51 2.21 1.51
C ARG A 26 21.96 3.23 2.56
N PRO A 27 22.52 2.77 3.69
CA PRO A 27 23.05 3.64 4.72
C PRO A 27 24.03 4.69 4.16
N GLY A 28 23.89 5.94 4.60
CA GLY A 28 24.77 7.05 4.23
C GLY A 28 24.51 7.67 2.84
N LYS A 29 23.49 7.22 2.10
CA LYS A 29 23.06 7.90 0.87
C LYS A 29 21.93 8.90 1.12
N PRO A 30 21.78 9.91 0.25
CA PRO A 30 20.61 10.79 0.29
C PRO A 30 19.31 9.97 0.21
N PRO A 31 18.24 10.42 0.88
CA PRO A 31 16.93 9.84 0.73
C PRO A 31 16.48 9.84 -0.74
N PHE A 32 15.81 8.78 -1.15
CA PHE A 32 15.20 8.68 -2.49
C PHE A 32 13.65 8.70 -2.41
N ALA A 33 13.11 8.55 -1.21
CA ALA A 33 11.68 8.53 -0.95
C ALA A 33 11.37 8.91 0.50
N LYS A 34 10.08 9.12 0.75
CA LYS A 34 9.49 9.07 2.08
C LYS A 34 8.63 7.82 2.20
N GLU A 35 8.58 7.24 3.39
CA GLU A 35 7.78 6.07 3.73
C GLU A 35 6.89 6.39 4.94
N LEU A 36 5.66 5.89 4.93
CA LEU A 36 4.85 5.78 6.16
C LEU A 36 4.30 4.38 6.31
N GLU A 37 3.98 4.00 7.54
CA GLU A 37 3.33 2.73 7.86
C GLU A 37 1.84 2.93 8.06
N TYR A 38 1.04 1.96 7.62
CA TYR A 38 -0.40 1.96 7.84
C TYR A 38 -0.90 0.58 8.25
N LYS A 39 -2.03 0.56 8.95
CA LYS A 39 -2.75 -0.67 9.33
C LYS A 39 -4.24 -0.48 9.17
N LEU A 40 -4.88 -1.40 8.47
CA LEU A 40 -6.33 -1.45 8.24
C LEU A 40 -6.94 -2.59 9.05
N GLY A 41 -7.29 -2.26 10.29
CA GLY A 41 -7.90 -3.18 11.25
C GLY A 41 -7.09 -4.47 11.43
N ASP A 42 -7.78 -5.60 11.34
CA ASP A 42 -7.20 -6.94 11.44
C ASP A 42 -7.22 -7.70 10.09
N ILE A 43 -7.08 -6.95 9.00
CA ILE A 43 -7.14 -7.49 7.63
C ILE A 43 -5.79 -7.36 6.94
N MET A 44 -5.20 -6.17 6.98
CA MET A 44 -3.90 -5.91 6.38
C MET A 44 -3.16 -4.77 7.06
N TRP A 45 -1.86 -4.72 6.82
CA TRP A 45 -0.96 -3.65 7.21
C TRP A 45 0.08 -3.50 6.12
N GLY A 46 0.87 -2.44 6.16
CA GLY A 46 1.77 -2.16 5.05
C GLY A 46 2.42 -0.81 5.12
N LYS A 47 2.97 -0.40 3.99
CA LYS A 47 3.71 0.85 3.86
C LYS A 47 3.36 1.57 2.58
N VAL A 48 3.36 2.90 2.64
CA VAL A 48 3.28 3.74 1.45
C VAL A 48 4.65 4.36 1.22
N HIS A 49 5.18 4.23 0.01
CA HIS A 49 6.44 4.82 -0.42
C HIS A 49 6.15 5.89 -1.47
N LEU A 50 6.41 7.15 -1.12
CA LEU A 50 6.36 8.28 -2.03
C LEU A 50 7.78 8.63 -2.46
N ARG A 51 8.11 8.31 -3.71
CA ARG A 51 9.41 8.64 -4.31
C ARG A 51 9.53 10.15 -4.56
N LEU A 52 10.76 10.64 -4.60
CA LEU A 52 11.04 12.07 -4.87
C LEU A 52 10.63 12.49 -6.31
N ASP A 53 10.57 11.55 -7.24
CA ASP A 53 10.05 11.75 -8.60
C ASP A 53 8.51 11.79 -8.67
N GLY A 54 7.83 11.54 -7.56
CA GLY A 54 6.37 11.54 -7.45
C GLY A 54 5.71 10.18 -7.62
N ASP A 55 6.47 9.12 -7.95
CA ASP A 55 5.93 7.77 -8.00
C ASP A 55 5.44 7.31 -6.62
N LEU A 56 4.28 6.67 -6.59
CA LEU A 56 3.65 6.18 -5.38
C LEU A 56 3.54 4.66 -5.41
N TYR A 57 4.24 4.01 -4.48
CA TYR A 57 4.18 2.56 -4.29
C TYR A 57 3.51 2.23 -2.96
N VAL A 58 2.74 1.15 -2.93
CA VAL A 58 2.10 0.66 -1.72
C VAL A 58 2.45 -0.80 -1.53
N HIS A 59 3.09 -1.07 -0.39
CA HIS A 59 3.33 -2.41 0.10
C HIS A 59 2.17 -2.85 0.98
N ILE A 60 1.60 -4.01 0.67
CA ILE A 60 0.46 -4.59 1.36
C ILE A 60 0.86 -5.96 1.91
N ILE A 61 0.69 -6.14 3.21
CA ILE A 61 0.88 -7.39 3.92
C ILE A 61 -0.50 -7.86 4.42
N SER A 62 -0.99 -8.94 3.82
CA SER A 62 -2.22 -9.59 4.26
C SER A 62 -2.00 -10.34 5.58
N LYS A 63 -2.99 -10.26 6.49
CA LYS A 63 -3.05 -11.13 7.67
C LYS A 63 -3.74 -12.48 7.40
N ILE A 64 -4.41 -12.60 6.26
CA ILE A 64 -5.11 -13.82 5.85
C ILE A 64 -4.08 -14.75 5.19
N PRO A 65 -3.99 -16.03 5.58
CA PRO A 65 -3.08 -16.99 4.97
C PRO A 65 -3.50 -17.33 3.53
N PHE A 66 -2.84 -16.73 2.55
CA PHE A 66 -2.94 -17.11 1.13
C PHE A 66 -1.73 -16.62 0.35
N ASN A 67 -1.70 -16.92 -0.95
CA ASN A 67 -0.66 -16.47 -1.86
C ASN A 67 -1.24 -15.52 -2.92
N TRP A 68 -0.74 -14.28 -2.96
CA TRP A 68 -1.14 -13.27 -3.93
C TRP A 68 -0.91 -13.69 -5.37
N LYS A 69 0.17 -14.44 -5.67
CA LYS A 69 0.49 -14.89 -7.03
C LYS A 69 -0.67 -15.67 -7.68
N ASP A 70 -1.44 -16.39 -6.87
CA ASP A 70 -2.57 -17.19 -7.36
C ASP A 70 -3.84 -16.34 -7.61
N ARG A 71 -3.83 -15.10 -7.13
CA ARG A 71 -4.98 -14.17 -7.03
C ARG A 71 -4.79 -12.86 -7.79
N VAL A 72 -3.58 -12.51 -8.22
CA VAL A 72 -3.29 -11.23 -8.91
C VAL A 72 -4.20 -10.98 -10.11
N LYS A 73 -4.58 -12.04 -10.83
CA LYS A 73 -5.50 -11.98 -11.98
C LYS A 73 -6.93 -11.54 -11.63
N ASP A 74 -7.32 -11.69 -10.36
CA ASP A 74 -8.65 -11.33 -9.86
C ASP A 74 -8.68 -9.88 -9.35
N LEU A 75 -7.51 -9.24 -9.20
CA LEU A 75 -7.39 -7.87 -8.73
C LEU A 75 -7.78 -6.90 -9.84
N LYS A 76 -8.80 -6.07 -9.58
CA LYS A 76 -9.28 -5.02 -10.48
C LYS A 76 -8.93 -3.65 -9.93
N ILE A 77 -7.66 -3.48 -9.57
CA ILE A 77 -7.09 -2.19 -9.19
C ILE A 77 -6.79 -1.37 -10.45
N LYS A 78 -6.72 -0.06 -10.30
CA LYS A 78 -6.37 0.88 -11.38
C LYS A 78 -4.85 1.02 -11.55
N GLY A 79 -4.11 0.93 -10.45
CA GLY A 79 -2.66 0.84 -10.47
C GLY A 79 -2.12 -0.44 -11.10
N SER A 80 -0.80 -0.59 -11.13
CA SER A 80 -0.10 -1.79 -11.57
C SER A 80 0.38 -2.63 -10.40
N ILE A 81 0.45 -3.94 -10.60
CA ILE A 81 1.11 -4.87 -9.67
C ILE A 81 2.60 -4.89 -10.05
N GLU A 82 3.46 -4.54 -9.10
CA GLU A 82 4.90 -4.54 -9.28
C GLU A 82 5.51 -5.87 -8.85
N ASP A 83 5.03 -6.42 -7.73
CA ASP A 83 5.46 -7.72 -7.23
C ASP A 83 4.39 -8.37 -6.35
N SER A 84 4.42 -9.69 -6.24
CA SER A 84 3.56 -10.44 -5.32
C SER A 84 4.26 -11.71 -4.86
N ALA A 85 4.24 -12.00 -3.56
CA ALA A 85 4.83 -13.20 -2.98
C ALA A 85 4.17 -13.57 -1.64
N GLY A 86 3.53 -14.75 -1.57
CA GLY A 86 2.83 -15.15 -0.34
C GLY A 86 1.76 -14.11 0.04
N GLY A 87 1.77 -13.67 1.30
CA GLY A 87 0.87 -12.60 1.78
C GLY A 87 1.30 -11.17 1.40
N LEU A 88 2.41 -10.99 0.67
CA LEU A 88 2.99 -9.70 0.28
C LEU A 88 2.56 -9.31 -1.14
N LEU A 89 2.19 -8.04 -1.31
CA LEU A 89 1.85 -7.45 -2.59
C LEU A 89 2.43 -6.04 -2.67
N TRP A 90 3.07 -5.71 -3.79
CA TRP A 90 3.49 -4.36 -4.13
C TRP A 90 2.67 -3.87 -5.32
N ILE A 91 2.08 -2.68 -5.15
CA ILE A 91 1.39 -1.98 -6.23
C ILE A 91 2.03 -0.62 -6.47
N LYS A 92 2.04 -0.18 -7.71
CA LYS A 92 2.28 1.21 -8.09
C LYS A 92 0.93 1.84 -8.41
N THR A 93 0.64 2.96 -7.79
CA THR A 93 -0.65 3.67 -7.93
C THR A 93 -0.42 5.17 -8.09
N THR A 94 -1.49 5.91 -8.33
CA THR A 94 -1.53 7.37 -8.26
C THR A 94 -2.18 7.82 -6.96
N LYS A 95 -2.13 9.12 -6.66
CA LYS A 95 -2.81 9.68 -5.48
C LYS A 95 -4.32 9.63 -5.67
N GLU A 96 -4.77 9.84 -6.89
CA GLU A 96 -6.17 9.87 -7.29
C GLU A 96 -6.83 8.50 -7.14
N ASP A 97 -6.06 7.42 -7.37
CA ASP A 97 -6.55 6.05 -7.36
C ASP A 97 -6.26 5.29 -6.06
N LEU A 98 -5.39 5.82 -5.19
CA LEU A 98 -4.97 5.19 -3.93
C LEU A 98 -6.16 4.72 -3.09
N TYR A 99 -7.15 5.58 -2.89
CA TYR A 99 -8.36 5.23 -2.12
C TYR A 99 -9.11 4.06 -2.76
N SER A 100 -9.37 4.12 -4.07
CA SER A 100 -10.12 3.06 -4.76
C SER A 100 -9.39 1.73 -4.76
N ASP A 101 -8.08 1.74 -4.98
CA ASP A 101 -7.25 0.53 -5.06
C ASP A 101 -7.18 -0.15 -3.69
N LEU A 102 -6.90 0.62 -2.63
CA LEU A 102 -6.87 0.07 -1.27
C LEU A 102 -8.24 -0.33 -0.75
N SER A 103 -9.32 0.37 -1.14
CA SER A 103 -10.69 -0.06 -0.82
C SER A 103 -10.99 -1.40 -1.47
N PHE A 104 -10.67 -1.56 -2.76
CA PHE A 104 -10.88 -2.82 -3.47
C PHE A 104 -10.13 -3.97 -2.80
N ILE A 105 -8.84 -3.77 -2.49
CA ILE A 105 -8.00 -4.79 -1.84
C ILE A 105 -8.55 -5.15 -0.46
N LYS A 106 -8.95 -4.15 0.34
CA LYS A 106 -9.58 -4.37 1.65
C LYS A 106 -10.83 -5.24 1.51
N ASP A 107 -11.74 -4.88 0.59
CA ASP A 107 -12.98 -5.62 0.37
C ASP A 107 -12.73 -7.03 -0.17
N TYR A 108 -11.73 -7.19 -1.04
CA TYR A 108 -11.29 -8.47 -1.58
C TYR A 108 -10.81 -9.40 -0.45
N LEU A 109 -9.92 -8.91 0.42
CA LEU A 109 -9.44 -9.66 1.58
C LEU A 109 -10.59 -10.01 2.55
N GLN A 110 -11.52 -9.09 2.79
CA GLN A 110 -12.70 -9.38 3.62
C GLN A 110 -13.57 -10.50 3.05
N LYS A 111 -13.68 -10.61 1.73
CA LYS A 111 -14.42 -11.71 1.08
C LYS A 111 -13.71 -13.05 1.23
N ILE A 112 -12.38 -13.08 1.18
CA ILE A 112 -11.59 -14.32 1.36
C ILE A 112 -11.58 -14.77 2.82
N LYS A 113 -11.68 -13.83 3.78
CA LYS A 113 -11.74 -14.16 5.21
C LYS A 113 -13.01 -14.93 5.60
N LYS A 114 -14.09 -14.81 4.82
CA LYS A 114 -15.38 -15.48 5.04
C LYS A 114 -15.38 -16.85 4.38
#